data_AF-A0A7C1N6D2-F1
#
_entry.id   AF-A0A7C1N6D2-F1
#
_cell.length_a   1.000
_cell.length_b   1.000
_cell.length_c   1.000
_cell.angle_alpha   90.00
_cell.angle_beta   90.00
_cell.angle_gamma   90.00
#
_symmetry.space_group_name_H-M   'P 1'
#
loop_
_entity.id
_entity.type
_entity.pdbx_description
1 polymer ?
#
loop_
_entity_poly.entity_id
_entity_poly.type
_entity_poly.pdbx_seq_one_letter_code
_entity_poly.pdbx_strand_id
1 'polypeptide(L)'
;MSLSLNIEESLEGLEFFIDDVLLAEAAAAVALIEKEIAIMRAAGMSDEAIQTVLQADFDSKGRIFGQIENATKAQVSGLIAAAAAAASEQVYLDAGITSDLRRWWTVTLGSGITCPDCPSRDGQIRTLLEWQNIGKPRSGWSVCGPHDYCQLIPVEVPHDGLVNVSEILKTVGD
;
A
#
# COMPACT_ATOMS: atom_id res chain seq x y z
N MET A 1 -29.16 -7.66 -5.79
CA MET A 1 -29.12 -6.52 -6.74
C MET A 1 -28.35 -5.32 -6.19
N SER A 2 -27.67 -5.43 -5.03
CA SER A 2 -26.84 -4.35 -4.44
C SER A 2 -25.33 -4.53 -4.62
N LEU A 3 -24.84 -5.75 -4.91
CA LEU A 3 -23.39 -6.00 -5.05
C LEU A 3 -22.76 -5.27 -6.25
N SER A 4 -23.48 -5.16 -7.37
CA SER A 4 -23.00 -4.50 -8.58
C SER A 4 -22.90 -2.98 -8.44
N LEU A 5 -23.81 -2.37 -7.66
CA LEU A 5 -23.87 -0.93 -7.45
C LEU A 5 -22.70 -0.41 -6.58
N ASN A 6 -22.24 -1.19 -5.60
CA ASN A 6 -21.14 -0.78 -4.71
C ASN A 6 -19.74 -0.99 -5.33
N ILE A 7 -19.59 -1.96 -6.25
CA ILE A 7 -18.31 -2.20 -6.94
C ILE A 7 -18.03 -1.09 -7.96
N GLU A 8 -19.05 -0.62 -8.67
CA GLU A 8 -18.93 0.53 -9.59
C GLU A 8 -18.55 1.81 -8.83
N GLU A 9 -19.19 2.11 -7.70
CA GLU A 9 -18.85 3.28 -6.86
C GLU A 9 -17.43 3.18 -6.27
N SER A 10 -16.99 1.97 -5.90
CA SER A 10 -15.62 1.72 -5.42
C SER A 10 -14.58 1.81 -6.52
N LEU A 11 -14.92 1.44 -7.76
CA LEU A 11 -14.06 1.57 -8.93
C LEU A 11 -13.92 3.02 -9.37
N GLU A 12 -15.02 3.78 -9.42
CA GLU A 12 -14.98 5.21 -9.72
C GLU A 12 -14.18 5.98 -8.65
N GLY A 13 -14.36 5.63 -7.37
CA GLY A 13 -13.55 6.18 -6.28
C GLY A 13 -12.06 5.84 -6.41
N LEU A 14 -11.74 4.64 -6.88
CA LEU A 14 -10.36 4.22 -7.13
C LEU A 14 -9.76 4.94 -8.33
N GLU A 15 -10.50 5.11 -9.43
CA GLU A 15 -10.05 5.85 -10.62
C GLU A 15 -9.75 7.31 -10.28
N PHE A 16 -10.68 7.99 -9.59
CA PHE A 16 -10.48 9.36 -9.14
C PHE A 16 -9.24 9.50 -8.25
N PHE A 17 -9.03 8.54 -7.35
CA PHE A 17 -7.89 8.55 -6.43
C PHE A 17 -6.57 8.19 -7.11
N ILE A 18 -6.58 7.33 -8.14
CA ILE A 18 -5.41 7.05 -8.97
C ILE A 18 -4.96 8.32 -9.69
N ASP A 19 -5.89 9.08 -10.28
CA ASP A 19 -5.56 10.30 -11.00
C ASP A 19 -4.92 11.37 -10.10
N ASP A 20 -5.48 11.61 -8.91
CA ASP A 20 -4.94 12.59 -7.95
C ASP A 20 -3.54 12.18 -7.46
N VAL A 21 -3.33 10.90 -7.19
CA VAL A 21 -2.04 10.34 -6.77
C VAL A 21 -1.00 10.46 -7.88
N LEU A 22 -1.35 10.12 -9.12
CA LEU A 22 -0.45 10.26 -10.26
C LEU A 22 -0.08 11.72 -10.54
N LEU A 23 -1.03 12.65 -10.38
CA LEU A 23 -0.76 14.09 -10.52
C LEU A 23 0.18 14.59 -9.42
N ALA A 24 -0.04 14.19 -8.17
CA ALA A 24 0.84 14.55 -7.06
C ALA A 24 2.26 14.00 -7.26
N GLU A 25 2.38 12.76 -7.74
CA GLU A 25 3.66 12.12 -8.01
C GLU A 25 4.39 12.78 -9.19
N ALA A 26 3.66 13.17 -10.25
CA ALA A 26 4.24 13.94 -11.35
C ALA A 26 4.81 15.28 -10.85
N ALA A 27 4.09 15.99 -9.97
CA ALA A 27 4.60 17.22 -9.36
C ALA A 27 5.85 16.98 -8.50
N ALA A 28 5.87 15.91 -7.71
CA ALA A 28 7.04 15.52 -6.91
C ALA A 28 8.24 15.15 -7.79
N ALA A 29 8.02 14.43 -8.88
CA ALA A 29 9.05 14.06 -9.85
C ALA A 29 9.65 15.30 -10.52
N VAL A 30 8.82 16.25 -10.94
CA VAL A 30 9.28 17.54 -11.49
C VAL A 30 10.14 18.29 -10.48
N ALA A 31 9.66 18.44 -9.24
CA ALA A 31 10.40 19.13 -8.19
C ALA A 31 11.75 18.48 -7.88
N LEU A 32 11.83 17.15 -7.91
CA LEU A 32 13.07 16.41 -7.75
C LEU A 32 14.04 16.69 -8.92
N ILE A 33 13.56 16.61 -10.16
CA ILE A 33 14.38 16.86 -11.36
C ILE A 33 14.91 18.30 -11.33
N GLU A 34 14.06 19.29 -11.03
CA GLU A 34 14.46 20.69 -10.93
C GLU A 34 15.54 20.92 -9.87
N LYS A 35 15.40 20.29 -8.70
CA LYS A 35 16.41 20.33 -7.64
C LYS A 35 17.74 19.75 -8.10
N GLU A 36 17.73 18.60 -8.77
CA GLU A 36 18.95 17.95 -9.24
C GLU A 36 19.63 18.75 -10.37
N ILE A 37 18.85 19.35 -11.28
CA ILE A 37 19.36 20.31 -12.27
C ILE A 37 20.03 21.51 -11.58
N ALA A 38 19.39 22.08 -10.56
CA ALA A 38 19.95 23.22 -9.82
C ALA A 38 21.29 22.86 -9.14
N ILE A 39 21.38 21.66 -8.55
CA ILE A 39 22.62 21.15 -7.94
C ILE A 39 23.72 21.00 -9.01
N MET A 40 23.41 20.39 -10.16
CA MET A 40 24.38 20.20 -11.24
C MET A 40 24.85 21.53 -11.84
N ARG A 41 23.94 22.50 -12.02
CA ARG A 41 24.30 23.87 -12.44
C ARG A 41 25.19 24.56 -11.43
N ALA A 42 24.88 24.44 -10.13
CA ALA A 42 25.71 25.01 -9.06
C ALA A 42 27.12 24.37 -9.02
N ALA A 43 27.25 23.11 -9.46
CA ALA A 43 28.53 22.44 -9.65
C ALA A 43 29.26 22.83 -10.95
N GLY A 44 28.71 23.73 -11.76
CA GLY A 44 29.32 24.25 -12.98
C GLY A 44 29.07 23.41 -14.23
N MET A 45 28.13 22.47 -14.21
CA MET A 45 27.77 21.70 -15.40
C MET A 45 27.00 22.56 -16.42
N SER A 46 27.28 22.38 -17.71
CA SER A 46 26.47 22.96 -18.78
C SER A 46 25.14 22.23 -18.94
N ASP A 47 24.17 22.88 -19.56
CA ASP A 47 22.85 22.29 -19.78
C ASP A 47 22.92 21.03 -20.66
N GLU A 48 23.83 20.96 -21.64
CA GLU A 48 24.05 19.77 -22.48
C GLU A 48 24.62 18.59 -21.68
N ALA A 49 25.55 18.88 -20.76
CA ALA A 49 26.11 17.86 -19.87
C ALA A 49 25.04 17.35 -18.89
N ILE A 50 24.20 18.25 -18.37
CA ILE A 50 23.07 17.91 -17.51
C ILE A 50 22.07 17.02 -18.25
N GLN A 51 21.70 17.37 -19.48
CA GLN A 51 20.80 16.55 -20.30
C GLN A 51 21.37 15.15 -20.52
N THR A 52 22.67 15.04 -20.81
CA THR A 52 23.34 13.75 -20.98
C THR A 52 23.29 12.91 -19.70
N VAL A 53 23.52 13.52 -18.54
CA VAL A 53 23.43 12.83 -17.24
C VAL A 53 21.99 12.39 -16.95
N LEU A 54 21.00 13.26 -17.15
CA LEU A 54 19.59 12.91 -16.92
C LEU A 54 19.13 11.82 -17.88
N GLN A 55 19.54 11.85 -19.15
CA GLN A 55 19.23 10.81 -20.12
C GLN A 55 19.86 9.47 -19.71
N ALA A 56 21.13 9.47 -19.31
CA ALA A 56 21.80 8.26 -18.84
C ALA A 56 21.17 7.72 -17.55
N ASP A 57 20.78 8.58 -16.61
CA ASP A 57 20.06 8.21 -15.39
C ASP A 57 18.68 7.63 -15.72
N PHE A 58 17.96 8.21 -16.70
CA PHE A 58 16.68 7.68 -17.17
C PHE A 58 16.84 6.28 -17.79
N ASP A 59 17.75 6.13 -18.74
CA ASP A 59 17.97 4.88 -19.48
C ASP A 59 18.42 3.74 -18.54
N SER A 60 19.22 4.07 -17.53
CA SER A 60 19.74 3.11 -16.55
C SER A 60 18.86 2.94 -15.30
N LYS A 61 17.79 3.72 -15.16
CA LYS A 61 17.01 3.83 -13.91
C LYS A 61 17.93 4.13 -12.71
N GLY A 62 18.79 5.12 -12.91
CA GLY A 62 19.78 5.59 -11.96
C GLY A 62 19.17 6.21 -10.71
N ARG A 63 19.94 7.07 -10.04
CA ARG A 63 19.54 7.60 -8.74
C ARG A 63 18.24 8.41 -8.82
N ILE A 64 18.09 9.25 -9.85
CA ILE A 64 16.97 10.20 -9.95
C ILE A 64 15.72 9.48 -10.43
N PHE A 65 15.79 8.84 -11.59
CA PHE A 65 14.64 8.16 -12.19
C PHE A 65 14.31 6.84 -11.49
N GLY A 66 15.29 6.16 -10.90
CA GLY A 66 15.03 5.02 -10.01
C GLY A 66 14.34 5.42 -8.71
N GLN A 67 14.64 6.60 -8.15
CA GLN A 67 13.91 7.13 -7.00
C GLN A 67 12.45 7.41 -7.35
N ILE A 68 12.19 8.06 -8.48
CA ILE A 68 10.83 8.32 -8.98
C ILE A 68 10.08 6.99 -9.20
N GLU A 69 10.69 6.02 -9.88
CA GLU A 69 10.08 4.70 -10.10
C GLU A 69 9.72 4.01 -8.78
N ASN A 70 10.63 4.04 -7.80
CA ASN A 70 10.40 3.40 -6.50
C ASN A 70 9.30 4.10 -5.69
N ALA A 71 9.24 5.43 -5.72
CA ALA A 71 8.18 6.20 -5.08
C ALA A 71 6.81 5.89 -5.72
N THR A 72 6.73 5.89 -7.05
CA THR A 72 5.53 5.52 -7.79
C THR A 72 5.08 4.09 -7.48
N LYS A 73 6.00 3.11 -7.48
CA LYS A 73 5.67 1.71 -7.14
C LYS A 73 5.14 1.57 -5.72
N ALA A 74 5.74 2.26 -4.76
CA ALA A 74 5.31 2.23 -3.36
C ALA A 74 3.88 2.79 -3.22
N GLN A 75 3.58 3.89 -3.90
CA GLN A 75 2.24 4.48 -3.90
C GLN A 75 1.19 3.56 -4.54
N VAL A 76 1.44 3.06 -5.76
CA VAL A 76 0.52 2.11 -6.44
C VAL A 76 0.30 0.86 -5.59
N SER A 77 1.35 0.32 -4.96
CA SER A 77 1.22 -0.82 -4.05
C SER A 77 0.36 -0.49 -2.83
N GLY A 78 0.49 0.73 -2.29
CA GLY A 78 -0.36 1.26 -1.23
C GLY A 78 -1.83 1.37 -1.64
N LEU A 79 -2.10 1.82 -2.88
CA LEU A 79 -3.45 1.90 -3.45
C LEU A 79 -4.09 0.52 -3.57
N ILE A 80 -3.39 -0.44 -4.17
CA ILE A 80 -3.87 -1.82 -4.32
C ILE A 80 -4.16 -2.43 -2.94
N ALA A 81 -3.30 -2.18 -1.95
CA ALA A 81 -3.52 -2.65 -0.60
C ALA A 81 -4.76 -2.01 0.06
N ALA A 82 -4.99 -0.71 -0.14
CA ALA A 82 -6.17 -0.02 0.36
C ALA A 82 -7.46 -0.55 -0.28
N ALA A 83 -7.46 -0.73 -1.60
CA ALA A 83 -8.58 -1.31 -2.34
C ALA A 83 -8.87 -2.75 -1.89
N ALA A 84 -7.82 -3.57 -1.73
CA ALA A 84 -7.97 -4.94 -1.22
C ALA A 84 -8.54 -4.97 0.21
N ALA A 85 -8.14 -4.03 1.07
CA ALA A 85 -8.69 -3.92 2.43
C ALA A 85 -10.18 -3.54 2.40
N ALA A 86 -10.57 -2.58 1.55
CA ALA A 86 -11.98 -2.19 1.39
C ALA A 86 -12.84 -3.35 0.83
N ALA A 87 -12.34 -4.07 -0.18
CA ALA A 87 -13.01 -5.24 -0.72
C ALA A 87 -13.14 -6.37 0.32
N SER A 88 -12.10 -6.59 1.13
CA SER A 88 -12.14 -7.58 2.21
C SER A 88 -13.16 -7.19 3.28
N GLU A 89 -13.28 -5.91 3.61
CA GLU A 89 -14.29 -5.41 4.56
C GLU A 89 -15.71 -5.68 4.05
N GLN A 90 -15.98 -5.46 2.77
CA GLN A 90 -17.28 -5.77 2.20
C GLN A 90 -17.61 -7.28 2.29
N VAL A 91 -16.63 -8.15 2.08
CA VAL A 91 -16.81 -9.61 2.25
C VAL A 91 -17.19 -9.96 3.69
N TYR A 92 -16.60 -9.29 4.68
CA TYR A 92 -16.98 -9.47 6.08
C TYR A 92 -18.42 -9.02 6.35
N LEU A 93 -18.81 -7.86 5.84
CA LEU A 93 -20.17 -7.35 5.99
C LEU A 93 -21.21 -8.28 5.35
N ASP A 94 -20.94 -8.78 4.14
CA ASP A 94 -21.81 -9.73 3.44
C ASP A 94 -21.94 -11.07 4.20
N ALA A 95 -20.89 -11.46 4.92
CA ALA A 95 -20.88 -12.61 5.84
C ALA A 95 -21.55 -12.32 7.21
N GLY A 96 -22.12 -11.12 7.40
CA GLY A 96 -22.75 -10.72 8.66
C GLY A 96 -21.77 -10.35 9.79
N ILE A 97 -20.47 -10.26 9.49
CA ILE A 97 -19.44 -9.85 10.44
C ILE A 97 -19.41 -8.32 10.48
N THR A 98 -19.94 -7.74 11.55
CA THR A 98 -20.09 -6.27 11.73
C THR A 98 -19.28 -5.71 12.88
N SER A 99 -18.58 -6.59 13.62
CA SER A 99 -17.70 -6.22 14.72
C SER A 99 -16.59 -5.28 14.26
N ASP A 100 -16.25 -4.28 15.06
CA ASP A 100 -15.13 -3.36 14.83
C ASP A 100 -13.81 -3.88 15.42
N LEU A 101 -13.87 -5.00 16.14
CA LEU A 101 -12.69 -5.64 16.71
C LEU A 101 -11.87 -6.31 15.59
N ARG A 102 -10.58 -6.03 15.62
CA ARG A 102 -9.59 -6.57 14.69
C ARG A 102 -8.47 -7.22 15.46
N ARG A 103 -8.18 -8.47 15.10
CA ARG A 103 -6.99 -9.22 15.51
C ARG A 103 -5.86 -8.90 14.54
N TRP A 104 -4.68 -8.60 15.07
CA TRP A 104 -3.47 -8.52 14.28
C TRP A 104 -3.02 -9.91 13.89
N TRP A 105 -2.68 -10.07 12.61
CA TRP A 105 -2.21 -11.33 12.06
C TRP A 105 -0.90 -11.13 11.30
N THR A 106 0.12 -11.84 11.75
CA THR A 106 1.44 -11.87 11.14
C THR A 106 1.43 -12.81 9.96
N VAL A 107 1.54 -12.24 8.77
CA VAL A 107 1.62 -13.00 7.53
C VAL A 107 3.08 -13.34 7.24
N THR A 108 3.34 -14.63 7.01
CA THR A 108 4.62 -15.10 6.47
C THR A 108 4.43 -15.34 4.98
N LEU A 109 5.19 -14.62 4.14
CA LEU A 109 5.15 -14.82 2.69
C LEU A 109 5.78 -16.18 2.33
N GLY A 110 5.46 -16.72 1.15
CA GLY A 110 5.89 -18.08 0.72
C GLY A 110 7.42 -18.31 0.71
N SER A 111 8.23 -17.26 0.79
CA SER A 111 9.68 -17.31 0.98
C SER A 111 10.14 -17.35 2.44
N GLY A 112 9.22 -17.45 3.41
CA GLY A 112 9.50 -17.35 4.85
C GLY A 112 9.74 -15.91 5.33
N ILE A 113 9.50 -14.91 4.48
CA ILE A 113 9.74 -13.51 4.82
C ILE A 113 8.56 -12.95 5.60
N THR A 114 8.87 -12.42 6.78
CA THR A 114 7.93 -11.75 7.69
C THR A 114 8.55 -10.43 8.13
N CYS A 115 7.74 -9.38 8.26
CA CYS A 115 8.24 -8.12 8.81
C CYS A 115 8.65 -8.30 10.28
N PRO A 116 9.87 -7.91 10.70
CA PRO A 116 10.39 -8.19 12.05
C PRO A 116 9.54 -7.65 13.21
N ASP A 117 8.79 -6.56 12.98
CA ASP A 117 7.98 -5.94 14.03
C ASP A 117 6.63 -6.62 14.25
N CYS A 118 6.11 -7.32 13.24
CA CYS A 118 4.78 -7.90 13.29
C CYS A 118 4.55 -8.99 14.34
N PRO A 119 5.48 -9.94 14.56
CA PRO A 119 5.28 -11.01 15.54
C PRO A 119 4.97 -10.49 16.95
N SER A 120 5.47 -9.30 17.32
CA SER A 120 5.20 -8.69 18.62
C SER A 120 3.72 -8.36 18.85
N ARG A 121 2.97 -8.16 17.76
CA ARG A 121 1.54 -7.82 17.78
C ARG A 121 0.64 -9.00 17.43
N ASP A 122 1.18 -10.14 17.03
CA ASP A 122 0.38 -11.28 16.58
C ASP A 122 -0.67 -11.71 17.62
N GLY A 123 -1.91 -11.89 17.16
CA GLY A 123 -3.03 -12.27 18.00
C GLY A 123 -3.62 -11.15 18.87
N GLN A 124 -2.98 -9.97 18.96
CA GLN A 124 -3.52 -8.85 19.74
C GLN A 124 -4.84 -8.37 19.12
N ILE A 125 -5.83 -8.11 19.96
CA ILE A 125 -7.17 -7.66 19.57
C ILE A 125 -7.36 -6.23 20.03
N ARG A 126 -7.80 -5.36 19.11
CA ARG A 126 -8.18 -3.97 19.38
C ARG A 126 -9.30 -3.56 18.43
N THR A 127 -9.99 -2.47 18.76
CA THR A 127 -10.88 -1.81 17.80
C THR A 127 -10.09 -1.27 16.61
N LEU A 128 -10.75 -1.09 15.47
CA LEU A 128 -10.13 -0.49 14.28
C LEU A 128 -9.56 0.91 14.57
N LEU A 129 -10.26 1.71 15.38
CA LEU A 129 -9.83 3.06 15.77
C LEU A 129 -8.54 3.01 16.61
N GLU A 130 -8.44 2.09 17.56
CA GLU A 130 -7.21 1.91 18.34
C GLU A 130 -6.02 1.53 17.44
N TRP A 131 -6.23 0.65 16.46
CA TRP A 131 -5.19 0.31 15.48
C TRP A 131 -4.76 1.50 14.64
N GLN A 132 -5.70 2.34 14.22
CA GLN A 132 -5.38 3.58 13.50
C GLN A 132 -4.47 4.48 14.34
N ASN A 133 -4.73 4.59 15.65
CA ASN A 133 -3.97 5.45 16.55
C ASN A 133 -2.57 4.92 16.88
N ILE A 134 -2.40 3.59 17.03
CA ILE A 134 -1.10 2.99 17.39
C ILE A 134 -0.27 2.53 16.18
N GLY A 135 -0.81 2.74 14.98
CA GLY A 135 -0.20 2.35 13.71
C GLY A 135 -0.75 1.02 13.20
N LYS A 136 -1.31 1.06 11.99
CA LYS A 136 -1.79 -0.12 11.25
C LYS A 136 -0.71 -0.63 10.28
N PRO A 137 -0.85 -1.85 9.73
CA PRO A 137 0.04 -2.29 8.67
C PRO A 137 0.10 -1.25 7.53
N ARG A 138 1.29 -1.04 6.99
CA ARG A 138 1.59 -0.07 5.92
C ARG A 138 1.40 1.41 6.26
N SER A 139 1.11 1.76 7.52
CA SER A 139 1.01 3.17 7.93
C SER A 139 2.36 3.84 8.26
N GLY A 140 3.48 3.15 8.05
CA GLY A 140 4.80 3.61 8.47
C GLY A 140 5.16 3.31 9.93
N TRP A 141 4.35 2.51 10.63
CA TRP A 141 4.63 2.12 12.02
C TRP A 141 5.84 1.18 12.16
N SER A 142 5.95 0.19 11.27
CA SER A 142 7.04 -0.79 11.29
C SER A 142 8.23 -0.34 10.45
N VAL A 143 9.38 -0.97 10.67
CA VAL A 143 10.60 -0.81 9.85
C VAL A 143 10.37 -1.18 8.38
N CYS A 144 9.34 -1.96 8.08
CA CYS A 144 8.97 -2.36 6.73
C CYS A 144 8.18 -1.27 5.98
N GLY A 145 7.64 -0.28 6.71
CA GLY A 145 6.91 0.85 6.14
C GLY A 145 5.79 0.38 5.20
N PRO A 146 5.76 0.83 3.92
CA PRO A 146 4.77 0.39 2.93
C PRO A 146 4.78 -1.13 2.63
N HIS A 147 5.88 -1.82 2.95
CA HIS A 147 6.09 -3.24 2.69
C HIS A 147 5.71 -4.11 3.90
N ASP A 148 4.99 -3.57 4.88
CA ASP A 148 4.41 -4.35 5.95
C ASP A 148 3.24 -5.20 5.41
N TYR A 149 3.40 -6.52 5.42
CA TYR A 149 2.42 -7.48 4.89
C TYR A 149 1.44 -8.01 5.93
N CYS A 150 1.52 -7.53 7.17
CA CYS A 150 0.66 -7.98 8.25
C CYS A 150 -0.77 -7.49 8.05
N GLN A 151 -1.72 -8.16 8.68
CA GLN A 151 -3.14 -7.96 8.42
C GLN A 151 -3.90 -7.68 9.71
N LEU A 152 -5.00 -6.95 9.57
CA LEU A 152 -6.01 -6.77 10.60
C LEU A 152 -7.24 -7.55 10.14
N ILE A 153 -7.53 -8.67 10.80
CA ILE A 153 -8.67 -9.53 10.47
C ILE A 153 -9.74 -9.39 11.56
N PRO A 154 -11.04 -9.47 11.25
CA PRO A 154 -12.08 -9.54 12.27
C PRO A 154 -11.82 -10.69 13.24
N VAL A 155 -12.20 -10.52 14.51
CA VAL A 155 -11.95 -11.54 15.55
C VAL A 155 -12.73 -12.83 15.33
N GLU A 156 -13.82 -12.73 14.58
CA GLU A 156 -14.70 -13.80 14.11
C GLU A 156 -14.02 -14.67 13.05
N VAL A 157 -13.01 -14.14 12.34
CA VAL A 157 -12.23 -14.90 11.36
C VAL A 157 -11.18 -15.76 12.10
N PRO A 158 -11.07 -17.06 11.77
CA PRO A 158 -10.03 -17.94 12.33
C PRO A 158 -8.61 -17.38 12.14
N HIS A 159 -7.75 -17.59 13.13
CA HIS A 159 -6.36 -17.09 13.19
C HIS A 159 -5.36 -18.24 12.95
N ASP A 160 -5.60 -19.07 11.95
CA ASP A 160 -4.85 -20.31 11.74
C ASP A 160 -4.34 -20.57 10.31
N GLY A 161 -4.48 -19.63 9.37
CA GLY A 161 -3.67 -19.62 8.14
C GLY A 161 -4.40 -19.10 6.90
N LEU A 162 -3.64 -18.39 6.04
CA LEU A 162 -4.04 -17.86 4.72
C LEU A 162 -5.52 -17.47 4.62
N VAL A 163 -5.87 -16.25 5.06
CA VAL A 163 -7.07 -15.58 4.55
C VAL A 163 -6.87 -15.30 3.07
N ASN A 164 -7.11 -16.33 2.26
CA ASN A 164 -7.55 -16.12 0.91
C ASN A 164 -9.00 -15.66 1.07
N VAL A 165 -9.29 -14.40 0.74
CA VAL A 165 -10.65 -13.85 0.83
C VAL A 165 -11.68 -14.75 0.10
N SER A 166 -11.22 -15.52 -0.89
CA SER A 166 -12.01 -16.55 -1.58
C SER A 166 -12.37 -17.81 -0.75
N GLU A 167 -11.63 -18.13 0.32
CA GLU A 167 -11.93 -19.26 1.21
C GLU A 167 -12.90 -18.89 2.34
N ILE A 168 -12.93 -17.61 2.77
CA ILE A 168 -13.94 -17.11 3.73
C ILE A 168 -15.35 -17.24 3.15
N LEU A 169 -15.52 -17.07 1.84
CA LEU A 169 -16.81 -17.28 1.16
C LEU A 169 -17.31 -18.74 1.22
N LYS A 170 -16.45 -19.72 1.53
CA LYS A 170 -16.84 -21.13 1.62
C LYS A 170 -17.30 -21.57 3.01
N THR A 171 -16.94 -20.83 4.06
CA THR A 171 -17.22 -21.21 5.46
C THR A 171 -18.47 -20.57 6.05
N VAL A 172 -19.13 -19.65 5.33
CA VAL A 172 -20.37 -18.97 5.78
C VAL A 172 -21.60 -19.41 4.95
N GLY A 173 -21.46 -20.50 4.19
CA GLY A 173 -22.47 -21.03 3.27
C GLY A 173 -23.13 -22.35 3.68
N ASP A 174 -23.08 -22.73 4.97
CA ASP A 174 -23.84 -23.86 5.55
C ASP A 174 -24.77 -23.39 6.67
#